data_AF-A5ZSV0-F1
#
_entry.id   AF-A5ZSV0-F1
#
_cell.length_a   1.000
_cell.length_b   1.000
_cell.length_c   1.000
_cell.angle_alpha   90.00
_cell.angle_beta   90.00
_cell.angle_gamma   90.00
#
_symmetry.space_group_name_H-M   'P 1'
#
loop_
_entity.id
_entity.type
_entity.pdbx_description
1 polymer ?
#
loop_
_entity_poly.entity_id
_entity_poly.type
_entity_poly.pdbx_seq_one_letter_code
_entity_poly.pdbx_strand_id
1 'polypeptide(L)'
;MIVYTSADSVMQICGNEETFDLANLYRCCEIARELTMKDEWRVGRVIARPYVGKKKGTFKRTSNRHDYALKPTGRTALNALKDAGLDVIGVGKINDIFCGEGITQTYHSDSSVHGMQQTIDICKKDFHGLCFVNLVDFDALWGHRRNPEGYGREIEKFDRGLGTLMNELREDDLLILTADHGNDPTYTGTDHTREYVPFIAYSKKMKETGAIENQDTFAVIGASVAENFSVQMPQDTIGKSILRELQ
;
A
#
# COMPACT_ATOMS: atom_id res chain seq x y z
N MET A 1 -14.70 11.10 24.65
CA MET A 1 -14.07 10.92 23.34
C MET A 1 -12.63 11.38 23.42
N ILE A 2 -11.68 10.57 22.95
CA ILE A 2 -10.26 10.93 22.88
C ILE A 2 -9.90 11.02 21.40
N VAL A 3 -9.31 12.14 20.96
CA VAL A 3 -8.87 12.34 19.57
C VAL A 3 -7.35 12.45 19.56
N TYR A 4 -6.70 11.71 18.66
CA TYR A 4 -5.24 11.71 18.52
C TYR A 4 -4.82 11.36 17.09
N THR A 5 -3.54 11.57 16.77
CA THR A 5 -2.93 11.25 15.46
C THR A 5 -1.72 10.33 15.62
N SER A 6 -1.12 9.90 14.51
CA SER A 6 0.20 9.27 14.43
C SER A 6 1.10 10.07 13.47
N ALA A 7 2.23 9.50 13.05
CA ALA A 7 3.08 10.07 12.00
C ALA A 7 2.34 10.11 10.64
N ASP A 8 1.55 9.06 10.34
CA ASP A 8 0.66 9.05 9.17
C ASP A 8 -0.44 10.12 9.22
N SER A 9 -0.94 10.51 8.05
CA SER A 9 -2.11 11.39 7.87
C SER A 9 -3.41 10.70 8.30
N VAL A 10 -3.63 10.56 9.60
CA VAL A 10 -4.82 9.91 10.19
C VAL A 10 -5.40 10.69 11.36
N MET A 11 -6.73 10.67 11.49
CA MET A 11 -7.42 11.11 12.70
C MET A 11 -8.00 9.91 13.41
N GLN A 12 -7.59 9.65 14.65
CA GLN A 12 -8.06 8.50 15.42
C GLN A 12 -9.00 8.97 16.53
N ILE A 13 -10.19 8.38 16.58
CA ILE A 13 -11.22 8.70 17.59
C ILE A 13 -11.42 7.46 18.46
N CYS A 14 -11.10 7.61 19.73
CA CYS A 14 -11.15 6.55 20.73
C CYS A 14 -12.32 6.78 21.70
N GLY A 15 -13.10 5.72 21.90
CA GLY A 15 -14.30 5.71 22.72
C GLY A 15 -14.47 4.38 23.45
N ASN A 16 -14.92 4.44 24.70
CA ASN A 16 -15.21 3.23 25.47
C ASN A 16 -16.57 2.68 25.02
N GLU A 17 -16.65 1.41 24.65
CA GLU A 17 -17.89 0.84 24.09
C GLU A 17 -19.06 0.89 25.08
N GLU A 18 -18.80 0.80 26.38
CA GLU A 18 -19.87 0.78 27.41
C GLU A 18 -20.39 2.18 27.76
N THR A 19 -19.56 3.22 27.69
CA THR A 19 -19.96 4.58 28.11
C THR A 19 -20.17 5.53 26.95
N PHE A 20 -19.53 5.29 25.81
CA PHE A 20 -19.64 6.13 24.62
C PHE A 20 -20.58 5.53 23.56
N ASP A 21 -20.85 4.22 23.65
CA ASP A 21 -21.55 3.43 22.64
C ASP A 21 -20.83 3.36 21.27
N LEU A 22 -20.88 2.17 20.66
CA LEU A 22 -20.16 1.91 19.41
C LEU A 22 -20.80 2.63 18.21
N ALA A 23 -22.13 2.68 18.15
CA ALA A 23 -22.82 3.36 17.05
C ALA A 23 -22.56 4.87 17.10
N ASN A 24 -22.54 5.46 18.29
CA ASN A 24 -22.15 6.85 18.48
C ASN A 24 -20.68 7.11 18.11
N LEU A 25 -19.75 6.18 18.40
CA LEU A 25 -18.36 6.29 17.96
C LEU A 25 -18.27 6.33 16.43
N TYR A 26 -18.94 5.43 15.74
CA TYR A 26 -18.98 5.40 14.27
C TYR A 26 -19.58 6.68 13.69
N ARG A 27 -20.71 7.14 14.23
CA ARG A 27 -21.32 8.41 13.83
C ARG A 27 -20.36 9.60 13.99
N CYS A 28 -19.59 9.65 15.08
CA CYS A 28 -18.58 10.70 15.27
C CYS A 28 -17.46 10.61 14.24
N CYS A 29 -17.03 9.41 13.88
CA CYS A 29 -16.02 9.21 12.84
C CYS A 29 -16.53 9.60 11.44
N GLU A 30 -17.79 9.35 11.12
CA GLU A 30 -18.42 9.80 9.87
C GLU A 30 -18.44 11.33 9.78
N ILE A 31 -18.89 12.00 10.84
CA ILE A 31 -18.86 13.47 10.94
C ILE A 31 -17.42 13.98 10.80
N ALA A 32 -16.47 13.38 11.50
CA ALA A 32 -15.07 13.76 11.40
C ALA A 32 -14.52 13.54 9.98
N ARG A 33 -14.95 12.48 9.28
CA ARG A 33 -14.55 12.23 7.90
C ARG A 33 -15.03 13.35 6.97
N GLU A 34 -16.29 13.77 7.10
CA GLU A 34 -16.86 14.89 6.33
C GLU A 34 -16.09 16.19 6.60
N LEU A 35 -15.83 16.50 7.88
CA LEU A 35 -15.11 17.72 8.27
C LEU A 35 -13.68 17.76 7.72
N THR A 36 -13.00 16.61 7.70
CA THR A 36 -11.62 16.47 7.24
C THR A 36 -11.50 16.29 5.73
N MET A 37 -12.55 16.60 4.95
CA MET A 37 -12.45 16.67 3.48
C MET A 37 -11.90 18.02 2.99
N LYS A 38 -11.91 19.05 3.84
CA LYS A 38 -11.39 20.39 3.51
C LYS A 38 -9.88 20.36 3.28
N ASP A 39 -9.41 21.06 2.25
CA ASP A 39 -8.00 21.05 1.81
C ASP A 39 -7.03 21.41 2.92
N GLU A 40 -7.39 22.38 3.77
CA GLU A 40 -6.54 22.84 4.86
C GLU A 40 -6.19 21.71 5.83
N TRP A 41 -7.17 20.84 6.18
CA TRP A 41 -7.03 19.83 7.26
C TRP A 41 -7.38 18.43 6.75
N ARG A 42 -7.04 18.16 5.48
CA ARG A 42 -7.35 16.89 4.83
C ARG A 42 -6.55 15.77 5.46
N VAL A 43 -7.23 14.75 5.99
CA VAL A 43 -6.59 13.53 6.49
C VAL A 43 -6.84 12.35 5.56
N GLY A 44 -5.85 11.48 5.39
CA GLY A 44 -5.98 10.27 4.57
C GLY A 44 -7.07 9.33 5.10
N ARG A 45 -7.17 9.19 6.43
CA ARG A 45 -8.11 8.26 7.08
C ARG A 45 -8.60 8.73 8.44
N VAL A 46 -9.89 8.54 8.73
CA VAL A 46 -10.44 8.61 10.09
C VAL A 46 -10.60 7.19 10.63
N ILE A 47 -10.17 6.91 11.87
CA ILE A 47 -10.16 5.55 12.43
C ILE A 47 -10.91 5.53 13.77
N ALA A 48 -11.96 4.73 13.84
CA ALA A 48 -12.62 4.36 15.08
C ALA A 48 -11.73 3.40 15.88
N ARG A 49 -11.41 3.77 17.12
CA ARG A 49 -10.59 3.00 18.07
C ARG A 49 -11.38 2.66 19.33
N PRO A 50 -12.36 1.74 19.24
CA PRO A 50 -13.11 1.33 20.41
C PRO A 50 -12.24 0.58 21.41
N TYR A 51 -12.57 0.72 22.69
CA TYR A 51 -11.93 -0.02 23.77
C TYR A 51 -12.94 -0.40 24.87
N VAL A 52 -12.57 -1.41 25.66
CA VAL A 52 -13.27 -1.85 26.87
C VAL A 52 -12.35 -1.70 28.10
N GLY A 53 -12.94 -1.84 29.29
CA GLY A 53 -12.25 -1.65 30.58
C GLY A 53 -12.55 -0.29 31.20
N LYS A 54 -12.68 -0.26 32.53
CA LYS A 54 -13.17 0.91 33.29
C LYS A 54 -12.12 1.60 34.14
N LYS A 55 -10.95 0.99 34.32
CA LYS A 55 -9.91 1.49 35.22
C LYS A 55 -8.51 1.38 34.61
N LYS A 56 -7.59 2.21 35.11
CA LYS A 56 -6.18 2.19 34.73
C LYS A 56 -5.63 0.76 34.82
N GLY A 57 -4.92 0.33 33.77
CA GLY A 57 -4.38 -1.03 33.65
C GLY A 57 -5.34 -2.08 33.09
N THR A 58 -6.61 -1.75 32.82
CA THR A 58 -7.59 -2.70 32.26
C THR A 58 -8.07 -2.34 30.85
N PHE A 59 -7.59 -1.24 30.28
CA PHE A 59 -8.03 -0.78 28.97
C PHE A 59 -7.51 -1.71 27.86
N LYS A 60 -8.43 -2.20 27.03
CA LYS A 60 -8.11 -3.07 25.89
C LYS A 60 -8.87 -2.60 24.65
N ARG A 61 -8.14 -2.34 23.56
CA ARG A 61 -8.75 -2.07 22.24
C ARG A 61 -9.51 -3.32 21.77
N THR A 62 -10.68 -3.13 21.18
CA THR A 62 -11.49 -4.22 20.65
C THR A 62 -11.22 -4.44 19.17
N SER A 63 -11.81 -5.51 18.61
CA SER A 63 -11.80 -5.79 17.17
C SER A 63 -12.80 -4.93 16.39
N ASN A 64 -13.65 -4.14 17.05
CA ASN A 64 -14.66 -3.28 16.40
C ASN A 64 -14.07 -2.01 15.76
N ARG A 65 -12.77 -2.02 15.46
CA ARG A 65 -12.10 -0.97 14.71
C ARG A 65 -12.81 -0.79 13.36
N HIS A 66 -13.03 0.45 12.97
CA HIS A 66 -13.55 0.79 11.65
C HIS A 66 -12.79 1.98 11.06
N ASP A 67 -12.53 1.93 9.77
CA ASP A 67 -11.65 2.87 9.08
C ASP A 67 -12.42 3.58 7.96
N TYR A 68 -12.39 4.91 7.94
CA TYR A 68 -13.03 5.77 6.95
C TYR A 68 -11.94 6.43 6.11
N ALA A 69 -11.54 5.75 5.04
CA ALA A 69 -10.46 6.16 4.15
C ALA A 69 -10.97 6.97 2.94
N LEU A 70 -10.11 7.84 2.41
CA LEU A 70 -10.36 8.49 1.13
C LEU A 70 -10.22 7.47 0.00
N LYS A 71 -11.27 7.33 -0.80
CA LYS A 71 -11.14 6.66 -2.09
C LYS A 71 -10.16 7.45 -2.97
N PRO A 72 -9.45 6.79 -3.91
CA PRO A 72 -8.75 7.47 -4.97
C PRO A 72 -9.65 8.54 -5.63
N THR A 73 -9.10 9.73 -5.89
CA THR A 73 -9.86 10.90 -6.40
C THR A 73 -10.38 10.71 -7.82
N GLY A 74 -9.94 9.65 -8.51
CA GLY A 74 -10.39 9.26 -9.83
C GLY A 74 -10.17 7.76 -10.04
N ARG A 75 -10.64 7.26 -11.18
CA ARG A 75 -10.43 5.86 -11.56
C ARG A 75 -8.95 5.61 -11.86
N THR A 76 -8.46 4.45 -11.44
CA THR A 76 -7.05 4.06 -11.54
C THR A 76 -6.83 2.99 -12.60
N ALA A 77 -5.56 2.66 -12.89
CA ALA A 77 -5.20 1.49 -13.70
C ALA A 77 -5.80 0.19 -13.13
N LEU A 78 -5.91 0.06 -11.81
CA LEU A 78 -6.53 -1.10 -11.15
C LEU A 78 -8.00 -1.25 -11.56
N ASN A 79 -8.75 -0.15 -11.59
CA ASN A 79 -10.15 -0.16 -12.06
C ASN A 79 -10.23 -0.58 -13.53
N ALA A 80 -9.32 -0.10 -14.37
CA ALA A 80 -9.31 -0.43 -15.79
C ALA A 80 -9.02 -1.93 -16.03
N LEU A 81 -8.03 -2.50 -15.33
CA LEU A 81 -7.72 -3.93 -15.40
C LEU A 81 -8.91 -4.80 -14.96
N LYS A 82 -9.50 -4.47 -13.80
CA LYS A 82 -10.66 -5.18 -13.28
C LYS A 82 -11.86 -5.14 -14.24
N ASP A 83 -12.16 -3.98 -14.80
CA ASP A 83 -13.27 -3.83 -15.74
C ASP A 83 -13.03 -4.59 -17.06
N ALA A 84 -11.76 -4.81 -17.43
CA ALA A 84 -11.37 -5.68 -18.54
C ALA A 84 -11.40 -7.18 -18.20
N GLY A 85 -11.82 -7.55 -16.98
CA GLY A 85 -11.93 -8.95 -16.53
C GLY A 85 -10.60 -9.58 -16.09
N LEU A 86 -9.56 -8.78 -15.85
CA LEU A 86 -8.26 -9.25 -15.38
C LEU A 86 -8.23 -9.39 -13.87
N ASP A 87 -7.37 -10.29 -13.38
CA ASP A 87 -7.10 -10.43 -11.95
C ASP A 87 -6.33 -9.21 -11.43
N VAL A 88 -6.78 -8.65 -10.30
CA VAL A 88 -6.06 -7.59 -9.57
C VAL A 88 -5.98 -8.02 -8.12
N ILE A 89 -4.88 -8.68 -7.78
CA ILE A 89 -4.62 -9.30 -6.49
C ILE A 89 -3.82 -8.31 -5.63
N GLY A 90 -4.39 -7.84 -4.53
CA GLY A 90 -3.70 -7.01 -3.55
C GLY A 90 -3.12 -7.82 -2.40
N VAL A 91 -1.84 -7.61 -2.07
CA VAL A 91 -1.18 -8.21 -0.91
C VAL A 91 -0.75 -7.13 0.07
N GLY A 92 -0.96 -7.37 1.37
CA GLY A 92 -0.69 -6.41 2.43
C GLY A 92 -1.70 -5.28 2.45
N LYS A 93 -1.22 -4.03 2.50
CA LYS A 93 -2.10 -2.85 2.63
C LYS A 93 -2.72 -2.35 1.33
N ILE A 94 -2.48 -2.99 0.19
CA ILE A 94 -2.96 -2.50 -1.12
C ILE A 94 -4.48 -2.27 -1.14
N ASN A 95 -5.28 -3.22 -0.65
CA ASN A 95 -6.74 -3.05 -0.60
C ASN A 95 -7.14 -1.82 0.26
N ASP A 96 -6.47 -1.61 1.38
CA ASP A 96 -6.76 -0.49 2.28
C ASP A 96 -6.35 0.85 1.68
N ILE A 97 -5.22 0.90 0.96
CA ILE A 97 -4.71 2.11 0.28
C ILE A 97 -5.70 2.55 -0.81
N PHE A 98 -6.21 1.60 -1.59
CA PHE A 98 -7.14 1.88 -2.70
C PHE A 98 -8.62 1.78 -2.31
N CYS A 99 -8.94 1.54 -1.03
CA CYS A 99 -10.32 1.33 -0.56
C CYS A 99 -11.07 0.23 -1.35
N GLY A 100 -10.37 -0.80 -1.80
CA GLY A 100 -10.89 -1.88 -2.64
C GLY A 100 -11.21 -1.49 -4.10
N GLU A 101 -10.94 -0.25 -4.52
CA GLU A 101 -11.16 0.20 -5.89
C GLU A 101 -10.25 -0.58 -6.86
N GLY A 102 -10.85 -1.27 -7.82
CA GLY A 102 -10.12 -2.05 -8.81
C GLY A 102 -9.54 -3.38 -8.30
N ILE A 103 -9.71 -3.73 -7.02
CA ILE A 103 -9.20 -5.00 -6.47
C ILE A 103 -10.21 -6.14 -6.72
N THR A 104 -9.72 -7.31 -7.15
CA THR A 104 -10.52 -8.53 -7.33
C THR A 104 -10.31 -9.53 -6.19
N GLN A 105 -9.10 -9.60 -5.64
CA GLN A 105 -8.75 -10.47 -4.51
C GLN A 105 -7.80 -9.76 -3.55
N THR A 106 -7.89 -10.05 -2.25
CA THR A 106 -7.02 -9.43 -1.24
C THR A 106 -6.46 -10.46 -0.27
N TYR A 107 -5.19 -10.29 0.09
CA TYR A 107 -4.46 -11.10 1.08
C TYR A 107 -3.83 -10.16 2.11
N HIS A 108 -4.34 -10.20 3.35
CA HIS A 108 -3.76 -9.41 4.44
C HIS A 108 -2.45 -10.04 4.91
N SER A 109 -1.41 -9.21 5.11
CA SER A 109 -0.12 -9.63 5.63
C SER A 109 0.12 -9.06 7.04
N ASP A 110 0.73 -9.88 7.91
CA ASP A 110 1.06 -9.47 9.28
C ASP A 110 2.47 -8.87 9.40
N SER A 111 3.30 -9.07 8.37
CA SER A 111 4.67 -8.58 8.24
C SER A 111 5.11 -8.57 6.78
N SER A 112 6.22 -7.92 6.46
CA SER A 112 6.84 -7.96 5.13
C SER A 112 7.26 -9.37 4.73
N VAL A 113 7.74 -10.18 5.68
CA VAL A 113 8.08 -11.60 5.42
C VAL A 113 6.83 -12.41 5.07
N HIS A 114 5.72 -12.22 5.78
CA HIS A 114 4.45 -12.89 5.44
C HIS A 114 3.94 -12.43 4.07
N GLY A 115 4.03 -11.14 3.75
CA GLY A 115 3.67 -10.61 2.43
C GLY A 115 4.50 -11.21 1.29
N MET A 116 5.81 -11.38 1.49
CA MET A 116 6.68 -12.06 0.53
C MET A 116 6.29 -13.53 0.34
N GLN A 117 5.99 -14.26 1.43
CA GLN A 117 5.53 -15.65 1.32
C GLN A 117 4.21 -15.76 0.55
N GLN A 118 3.24 -14.90 0.85
CA GLN A 118 1.96 -14.85 0.11
C GLN A 118 2.19 -14.56 -1.37
N THR A 119 3.12 -13.66 -1.70
CA THR A 119 3.46 -13.32 -3.08
C THR A 119 4.04 -14.52 -3.83
N ILE A 120 4.96 -15.26 -3.20
CA ILE A 120 5.53 -16.50 -3.75
C ILE A 120 4.43 -17.55 -3.97
N ASP A 121 3.51 -17.70 -3.02
CA ASP A 121 2.40 -18.67 -3.14
C ASP A 121 1.40 -18.26 -4.23
N ILE A 122 1.16 -16.96 -4.44
CA ILE A 122 0.33 -16.44 -5.53
C ILE A 122 1.00 -16.64 -6.88
N CYS A 123 2.32 -16.43 -6.98
CA CYS A 123 3.10 -16.67 -8.21
C CYS A 123 2.95 -18.10 -8.74
N LYS A 124 2.72 -19.06 -7.84
CA LYS A 124 2.48 -20.49 -8.18
C LYS A 124 1.08 -20.77 -8.70
N LYS A 125 0.11 -19.89 -8.45
CA LYS A 125 -1.27 -20.04 -8.91
C LYS A 125 -1.41 -19.59 -10.36
N ASP A 126 -2.44 -20.09 -11.03
CA ASP A 126 -2.83 -19.59 -12.35
C ASP A 126 -3.71 -18.36 -12.17
N PHE A 127 -3.25 -17.21 -12.66
CA PHE A 127 -3.98 -15.95 -12.71
C PHE A 127 -3.48 -15.13 -13.91
N HIS A 128 -4.34 -14.27 -14.44
CA HIS A 128 -3.99 -13.41 -15.57
C HIS A 128 -4.33 -11.95 -15.23
N GLY A 129 -3.29 -11.18 -14.89
CA GLY A 129 -3.44 -9.78 -14.49
C GLY A 129 -2.30 -9.30 -13.61
N LEU A 130 -2.63 -8.53 -12.57
CA LEU A 130 -1.68 -7.87 -11.68
C LEU A 130 -1.72 -8.47 -10.26
N CYS A 131 -0.56 -8.88 -9.75
CA CYS A 131 -0.33 -9.07 -8.31
C CYS A 131 0.42 -7.84 -7.78
N PHE A 132 -0.25 -7.04 -6.94
CA PHE A 132 0.29 -5.80 -6.38
C PHE A 132 0.52 -5.98 -4.88
N VAL A 133 1.77 -5.76 -4.44
CA VAL A 133 2.24 -6.10 -3.10
C VAL A 133 2.76 -4.86 -2.38
N ASN A 134 2.34 -4.64 -1.14
CA ASN A 134 2.93 -3.64 -0.25
C ASN A 134 3.61 -4.31 0.95
N LEU A 135 4.90 -4.06 1.15
CA LEU A 135 5.71 -4.57 2.25
C LEU A 135 5.95 -3.46 3.27
N VAL A 136 5.07 -3.37 4.27
CA VAL A 136 4.94 -2.16 5.09
C VAL A 136 5.95 -2.02 6.25
N ASP A 137 6.66 -3.09 6.62
CA ASP A 137 7.51 -3.05 7.83
C ASP A 137 8.66 -2.04 7.71
N PHE A 138 9.16 -1.81 6.49
CA PHE A 138 10.14 -0.77 6.17
C PHE A 138 9.74 0.59 6.74
N ASP A 139 8.51 0.97 6.51
CA ASP A 139 7.95 2.25 6.94
C ASP A 139 7.51 2.21 8.42
N ALA A 140 6.64 1.25 8.76
CA ALA A 140 5.92 1.24 10.04
C ALA A 140 6.78 0.80 11.25
N LEU A 141 7.77 -0.05 11.04
CA LEU A 141 8.63 -0.57 12.12
C LEU A 141 10.00 0.11 12.15
N TRP A 142 10.51 0.57 11.01
CA TRP A 142 11.92 0.99 10.92
C TRP A 142 12.10 2.46 10.56
N GLY A 143 11.47 2.95 9.48
CA GLY A 143 11.57 4.33 9.00
C GLY A 143 11.07 5.36 10.01
N HIS A 144 9.78 5.30 10.38
CA HIS A 144 9.19 6.22 11.36
C HIS A 144 9.83 6.16 12.75
N ARG A 145 10.49 5.04 13.08
CA ARG A 145 11.18 4.83 14.36
C ARG A 145 12.66 5.19 14.33
N ARG A 146 13.16 5.70 13.19
CA ARG A 146 14.55 6.07 12.97
C ARG A 146 15.54 4.99 13.42
N ASN A 147 15.27 3.76 12.96
CA ASN A 147 16.06 2.59 13.31
C ASN A 147 16.79 2.04 12.08
N PRO A 148 18.02 2.53 11.78
CA PRO A 148 18.76 2.12 10.60
C PRO A 148 19.17 0.64 10.63
N GLU A 149 19.53 0.09 11.80
CA GLU A 149 19.89 -1.33 11.92
C GLU A 149 18.70 -2.25 11.61
N GLY A 150 17.52 -1.90 12.13
CA GLY A 150 16.29 -2.64 11.86
C GLY A 150 15.91 -2.58 10.38
N TYR A 151 16.02 -1.39 9.78
CA TYR A 151 15.75 -1.18 8.36
C TYR A 151 16.69 -2.03 7.49
N GLY A 152 18.00 -2.01 7.76
CA GLY A 152 18.99 -2.81 7.03
C GLY A 152 18.73 -4.31 7.11
N ARG A 153 18.41 -4.83 8.31
CA ARG A 153 18.04 -6.25 8.47
C ARG A 153 16.75 -6.62 7.74
N GLU A 154 15.82 -5.69 7.59
CA GLU A 154 14.59 -5.93 6.82
C GLU A 154 14.88 -6.01 5.32
N ILE A 155 15.82 -5.18 4.81
CA ILE A 155 16.28 -5.26 3.41
C ILE A 155 16.90 -6.63 3.14
N GLU A 156 17.76 -7.14 4.02
CA GLU A 156 18.37 -8.48 3.87
C GLU A 156 17.32 -9.61 3.87
N LYS A 157 16.24 -9.49 4.64
CA LYS A 157 15.14 -10.47 4.62
C LYS A 157 14.38 -10.40 3.30
N PHE A 158 14.08 -9.19 2.84
CA PHE A 158 13.44 -8.98 1.54
C PHE A 158 14.27 -9.56 0.41
N ASP A 159 15.59 -9.29 0.37
CA ASP A 159 16.50 -9.77 -0.66
C ASP A 159 16.52 -11.31 -0.75
N ARG A 160 16.55 -12.02 0.39
CA ARG A 160 16.39 -13.49 0.41
C ARG A 160 15.04 -13.96 -0.12
N GLY A 161 13.96 -13.26 0.22
CA GLY A 161 12.62 -13.55 -0.29
C GLY A 161 12.52 -13.30 -1.79
N LEU A 162 13.14 -12.23 -2.30
CA LEU A 162 13.20 -11.87 -3.70
C LEU A 162 13.91 -12.96 -4.52
N GLY A 163 15.04 -13.47 -4.02
CA GLY A 163 15.72 -14.61 -4.66
C GLY A 163 14.84 -15.85 -4.79
N THR A 164 13.96 -16.10 -3.82
CA THR A 164 12.98 -17.20 -3.89
C THR A 164 11.89 -16.90 -4.92
N LEU A 165 11.32 -15.70 -4.90
CA LEU A 165 10.30 -15.27 -5.87
C LEU A 165 10.80 -15.35 -7.31
N MET A 166 12.03 -14.88 -7.59
CA MET A 166 12.62 -14.88 -8.93
C MET A 166 12.72 -16.29 -9.54
N ASN A 167 12.94 -17.31 -8.72
CA ASN A 167 12.98 -18.70 -9.19
C ASN A 167 11.60 -19.18 -9.66
N GLU A 168 10.54 -18.71 -9.02
CA GLU A 168 9.15 -19.13 -9.26
C GLU A 168 8.47 -18.39 -10.41
N LEU A 169 9.01 -17.25 -10.86
CA LEU A 169 8.50 -16.49 -12.01
C LEU A 169 8.46 -17.37 -13.28
N ARG A 170 7.43 -17.21 -14.09
CA ARG A 170 7.32 -17.82 -15.43
C ARG A 170 8.09 -16.99 -16.46
N GLU A 171 8.27 -17.56 -17.65
CA GLU A 171 8.96 -16.87 -18.75
C GLU A 171 8.27 -15.57 -19.16
N ASP A 172 6.95 -15.52 -19.08
CA ASP A 172 6.12 -14.37 -19.46
C ASP A 172 5.74 -13.45 -18.30
N ASP A 173 6.25 -13.69 -17.08
CA ASP A 173 6.03 -12.80 -15.95
C ASP A 173 6.96 -11.58 -16.01
N LEU A 174 6.43 -10.43 -15.58
CA LEU A 174 7.18 -9.19 -15.37
C LEU A 174 7.11 -8.81 -13.89
N LEU A 175 8.27 -8.74 -13.25
CA LEU A 175 8.44 -8.23 -11.90
C LEU A 175 8.87 -6.76 -11.96
N ILE A 176 8.17 -5.88 -11.25
CA ILE A 176 8.55 -4.48 -11.04
C ILE A 176 8.72 -4.24 -9.54
N LEU A 177 9.89 -3.74 -9.14
CA LEU A 177 10.20 -3.31 -7.78
C LEU A 177 10.28 -1.79 -7.74
N THR A 178 9.62 -1.19 -6.75
CA THR A 178 9.64 0.26 -6.54
C THR A 178 9.32 0.62 -5.08
N ALA A 179 9.31 1.92 -4.77
CA ALA A 179 8.80 2.48 -3.54
C ALA A 179 7.81 3.62 -3.85
N ASP A 180 7.09 4.09 -2.84
CA ASP A 180 6.10 5.17 -2.94
C ASP A 180 6.61 6.51 -2.38
N HIS A 181 7.64 6.48 -1.52
CA HIS A 181 8.35 7.64 -1.01
C HIS A 181 9.65 7.21 -0.29
N GLY A 182 10.40 8.17 0.24
CA GLY A 182 11.49 7.93 1.18
C GLY A 182 10.99 7.88 2.63
N ASN A 183 11.74 7.20 3.50
CA ASN A 183 11.59 7.31 4.95
C ASN A 183 12.95 7.03 5.63
N ASP A 184 13.90 7.94 5.41
CA ASP A 184 15.28 7.81 5.87
C ASP A 184 15.35 7.59 7.40
N PRO A 185 15.83 6.41 7.86
CA PRO A 185 15.86 6.07 9.28
C PRO A 185 16.96 6.83 10.06
N THR A 186 17.78 7.62 9.40
CA THR A 186 18.79 8.48 10.01
C THR A 186 18.39 9.96 10.03
N TYR A 187 17.27 10.30 9.38
CA TYR A 187 16.78 11.66 9.31
C TYR A 187 16.21 12.13 10.66
N THR A 188 16.16 13.44 10.84
CA THR A 188 15.51 14.03 12.03
C THR A 188 13.98 13.94 11.94
N GLY A 189 13.29 14.12 13.07
CA GLY A 189 11.83 13.97 13.13
C GLY A 189 11.37 12.53 12.91
N THR A 190 10.09 12.36 12.58
CA THR A 190 9.46 11.03 12.41
C THR A 190 8.67 10.91 11.11
N ASP A 191 8.68 11.92 10.25
CA ASP A 191 7.89 11.94 9.01
C ASP A 191 8.66 11.34 7.82
N HIS A 192 7.96 11.13 6.70
CA HIS A 192 8.55 10.69 5.44
C HIS A 192 9.53 11.71 4.87
N THR A 193 10.40 11.25 3.98
CA THR A 193 11.39 12.05 3.25
C THR A 193 11.04 12.10 1.77
N ARG A 194 11.21 13.26 1.15
CA ARG A 194 10.93 13.45 -0.28
C ARG A 194 12.13 13.02 -1.11
N GLU A 195 12.09 11.78 -1.59
CA GLU A 195 13.18 11.14 -2.31
C GLU A 195 12.74 10.60 -3.68
N TYR A 196 13.71 10.34 -4.55
CA TYR A 196 13.50 9.45 -5.69
C TYR A 196 13.22 8.03 -5.19
N VAL A 197 12.47 7.26 -5.97
CA VAL A 197 12.19 5.85 -5.69
C VAL A 197 12.88 4.99 -6.75
N PRO A 198 13.37 3.79 -6.39
CA PRO A 198 13.93 2.89 -7.37
C PRO A 198 12.84 2.42 -8.34
N PHE A 199 13.23 2.13 -9.58
CA PHE A 199 12.42 1.36 -10.50
C PHE A 199 13.32 0.26 -11.08
N ILE A 200 13.00 -0.99 -10.76
CA ILE A 200 13.72 -2.16 -11.26
C ILE A 200 12.70 -3.07 -11.90
N ALA A 201 12.88 -3.37 -13.19
CA ALA A 201 12.04 -4.31 -13.92
C ALA A 201 12.86 -5.55 -14.28
N TYR A 202 12.24 -6.73 -14.14
CA TYR A 202 12.86 -8.01 -14.45
C TYR A 202 11.84 -8.97 -15.06
N SER A 203 12.25 -9.68 -16.10
CA SER A 203 11.54 -10.84 -16.64
C SER A 203 12.56 -11.86 -17.13
N LYS A 204 12.23 -13.16 -17.07
CA LYS A 204 13.07 -14.23 -17.61
C LYS A 204 13.27 -14.10 -19.14
N LYS A 205 12.35 -13.43 -19.84
CA LYS A 205 12.46 -13.12 -21.27
C LYS A 205 13.43 -11.99 -21.61
N MET A 206 13.84 -11.15 -20.66
CA MET A 206 14.76 -10.05 -20.93
C MET A 206 16.13 -10.60 -21.28
N LYS A 207 16.62 -10.27 -22.48
CA LYS A 207 17.95 -10.68 -22.97
C LYS A 207 19.01 -9.61 -22.76
N GLU A 208 18.58 -8.36 -22.67
CA GLU A 208 19.43 -7.20 -22.48
C GLU A 208 19.14 -6.59 -21.11
N THR A 209 20.13 -5.86 -20.60
CA THR A 209 20.02 -5.12 -19.34
C THR A 209 20.54 -3.71 -19.59
N GLY A 210 19.96 -2.73 -18.93
CA GLY A 210 20.34 -1.33 -19.13
C GLY A 210 19.70 -0.42 -18.10
N ALA A 211 20.22 0.80 -18.05
CA ALA A 211 19.59 1.87 -17.30
C ALA A 211 18.40 2.42 -18.10
N ILE A 212 17.31 2.70 -17.40
CA ILE A 212 16.16 3.44 -17.93
C ILE A 212 16.32 4.90 -17.48
N GLU A 213 15.95 5.84 -18.33
CA GLU A 213 15.99 7.26 -17.95
C GLU A 213 15.02 7.55 -16.81
N ASN A 214 15.39 8.50 -15.96
CA ASN A 214 14.53 8.96 -14.87
C ASN A 214 13.18 9.43 -15.43
N GLN A 215 12.11 9.09 -14.73
CA GLN A 215 10.74 9.44 -15.11
C GLN A 215 10.21 10.56 -14.22
N ASP A 216 9.38 11.42 -14.79
CA ASP A 216 8.81 12.58 -14.07
C ASP A 216 7.67 12.21 -13.11
N THR A 217 7.17 10.96 -13.15
CA THR A 217 6.02 10.53 -12.34
C THR A 217 6.02 9.02 -12.10
N PHE A 218 5.50 8.60 -10.94
CA PHE A 218 5.29 7.17 -10.64
C PHE A 218 4.18 6.55 -11.49
N ALA A 219 3.32 7.38 -12.10
CA ALA A 219 2.20 6.92 -12.91
C ALA A 219 2.64 6.16 -14.18
N VAL A 220 3.92 6.24 -14.57
CA VAL A 220 4.49 5.39 -15.63
C VAL A 220 4.29 3.90 -15.37
N ILE A 221 4.25 3.47 -14.10
CA ILE A 221 4.01 2.07 -13.72
C ILE A 221 2.59 1.66 -14.12
N GLY A 222 1.59 2.44 -13.69
CA GLY A 222 0.18 2.18 -14.02
C GLY A 222 -0.06 2.19 -15.53
N ALA A 223 0.53 3.16 -16.24
CA ALA A 223 0.44 3.23 -17.70
C ALA A 223 1.11 2.01 -18.38
N SER A 224 2.25 1.54 -17.88
CA SER A 224 2.96 0.38 -18.45
C SER A 224 2.21 -0.93 -18.20
N VAL A 225 1.63 -1.10 -17.01
CA VAL A 225 0.78 -2.25 -16.71
C VAL A 225 -0.47 -2.25 -17.60
N ALA A 226 -1.12 -1.11 -17.79
CA ALA A 226 -2.29 -1.02 -18.66
C ALA A 226 -1.94 -1.30 -20.13
N GLU A 227 -0.84 -0.76 -20.66
CA GLU A 227 -0.37 -1.07 -22.03
C GLU A 227 -0.07 -2.57 -22.18
N ASN A 228 0.57 -3.19 -21.19
CA ASN A 228 0.93 -4.61 -21.23
C ASN A 228 -0.31 -5.51 -21.43
N PHE A 229 -1.42 -5.17 -20.80
CA PHE A 229 -2.69 -5.89 -20.92
C PHE A 229 -3.61 -5.33 -22.02
N SER A 230 -3.13 -4.40 -22.84
CA SER A 230 -3.93 -3.73 -23.88
C SER A 230 -5.21 -3.07 -23.35
N VAL A 231 -5.15 -2.56 -22.12
CA VAL A 231 -6.26 -1.89 -21.44
C VAL A 231 -6.09 -0.38 -21.57
N GLN A 232 -7.17 0.32 -21.90
CA GLN A 232 -7.15 1.78 -21.97
C GLN A 232 -7.10 2.38 -20.56
N MET A 233 -6.13 3.26 -20.31
CA MET A 233 -6.07 4.04 -19.08
C MET A 233 -7.33 4.93 -18.93
N PRO A 234 -7.86 5.11 -17.71
CA PRO A 234 -8.97 6.04 -17.48
C PRO A 234 -8.64 7.46 -17.94
N GLN A 235 -9.69 8.26 -18.21
CA GLN A 235 -9.51 9.67 -18.54
C GLN A 235 -8.83 10.43 -17.40
N ASP A 236 -8.13 11.51 -17.75
CA ASP A 236 -7.44 12.42 -16.82
C ASP A 236 -6.34 11.78 -15.95
N THR A 237 -5.90 10.56 -16.27
CA THR A 237 -4.71 9.98 -15.65
C THR A 237 -3.43 10.53 -16.27
N ILE A 238 -2.39 10.69 -15.45
CA ILE A 238 -1.05 11.10 -15.88
C ILE A 238 -0.15 9.87 -16.14
N GLY A 239 1.07 10.13 -16.61
CA GLY A 239 2.07 9.09 -16.87
C GLY A 239 2.02 8.58 -18.31
N LYS A 240 3.19 8.15 -18.79
CA LYS A 240 3.35 7.51 -20.09
C LYS A 240 3.95 6.14 -19.85
N SER A 241 3.47 5.16 -20.59
CA SER A 241 4.04 3.82 -20.53
C SER A 241 5.49 3.82 -21.01
N ILE A 242 6.31 3.05 -20.29
CA ILE A 242 7.69 2.74 -20.62
C ILE A 242 7.85 1.26 -21.01
N LEU A 243 6.75 0.54 -21.25
CA LEU A 243 6.77 -0.91 -21.51
C LEU A 243 7.73 -1.30 -22.65
N ARG A 244 7.84 -0.45 -23.67
CA ARG A 244 8.75 -0.66 -24.82
C ARG A 244 10.23 -0.59 -24.45
N GLU A 245 10.55 0.08 -23.36
CA GLU A 245 11.91 0.16 -22.81
C GLU A 245 12.24 -1.08 -21.96
N LEU A 246 11.25 -1.95 -21.68
CA LEU A 246 11.39 -3.18 -20.91
C LEU A 246 11.50 -4.45 -21.78
N GLN A 247 11.53 -4.31 -23.11
CA GLN A 247 11.51 -5.43 -24.08
C GLN A 247 12.90 -5.80 -24.58
#